data_AF-A0A5D2SFI0-F1
#
_entry.id   AF-A0A5D2SFI0-F1
#
_cell.length_a   1.000
_cell.length_b   1.000
_cell.length_c   1.000
_cell.angle_alpha   90.00
_cell.angle_beta   90.00
_cell.angle_gamma   90.00
#
_symmetry.space_group_name_H-M   'P 1'
#
loop_
_entity.id
_entity.type
_entity.pdbx_description
1 polymer ?
#
loop_
_entity_poly.entity_id
_entity_poly.type
_entity_poly.pdbx_seq_one_letter_code
_entity_poly.pdbx_strand_id
1 'polypeptide(L)'
;MALKRGLSSVGVQRSRSSGSRLPIVILFFFSILTLLVFFVGQGLYISIRRCIVSQDLSVLNLVIVKKGENDLTGLTDTEKPRMRGPKRASKIRKLFNLSKEDDVRKYVY
;
A
#
# COMPACT_ATOMS: atom_id res chain seq x y z
N MET A 1 35.42 69.81 29.17
CA MET A 1 35.01 68.40 29.30
C MET A 1 34.55 67.90 27.95
N ALA A 2 35.38 67.14 27.23
CA ALA A 2 34.97 66.44 26.02
C ALA A 2 35.48 65.01 26.12
N LEU A 3 34.56 64.07 26.15
CA LEU A 3 34.81 62.64 26.29
C LEU A 3 34.08 61.97 25.12
N LYS A 4 34.81 61.43 24.15
CA LYS A 4 34.31 60.30 23.35
C LYS A 4 35.48 59.37 22.99
N ARG A 5 35.32 58.14 23.48
CA ARG A 5 36.19 56.98 23.41
C ARG A 5 36.27 56.45 21.96
N GLY A 6 37.43 55.90 21.60
CA GLY A 6 37.58 55.11 20.37
C GLY A 6 36.93 53.74 20.47
N LEU A 7 36.68 53.11 19.31
CA LEU A 7 36.83 51.68 19.10
C LEU A 7 37.00 51.39 17.61
N SER A 8 37.84 50.42 17.33
CA SER A 8 38.42 50.02 16.05
C SER A 8 37.54 49.08 15.21
N SER A 9 37.88 49.03 13.92
CA SER A 9 37.86 47.87 13.00
C SER A 9 36.55 47.11 12.78
N VAL A 10 36.00 47.16 11.56
CA VAL A 10 35.60 45.95 10.80
C VAL A 10 35.73 46.26 9.30
N GLY A 11 36.63 45.55 8.63
CA GLY A 11 36.85 45.63 7.19
C GLY A 11 35.69 45.04 6.40
N VAL A 12 35.25 45.78 5.39
CA VAL A 12 34.29 45.35 4.37
C VAL A 12 34.99 44.36 3.44
N GLN A 13 34.81 43.05 3.71
CA GLN A 13 35.19 41.98 2.79
C GLN A 13 34.10 41.82 1.72
N ARG A 14 34.41 42.26 0.49
CA ARG A 14 33.64 41.93 -0.72
C ARG A 14 33.97 40.50 -1.13
N SER A 15 33.21 39.51 -0.65
CA SER A 15 33.31 38.13 -1.14
C SER A 15 32.62 38.01 -2.49
N ARG A 16 33.41 37.73 -3.54
CA ARG A 16 32.94 37.37 -4.88
C ARG A 16 31.99 36.17 -4.77
N SER A 17 30.77 36.34 -5.27
CA SER A 17 29.73 35.31 -5.35
C SER A 17 30.27 34.09 -6.10
N SER A 18 30.72 33.09 -5.34
CA SER A 18 31.13 31.79 -5.83
C SER A 18 29.85 31.08 -6.27
N GLY A 19 29.68 30.92 -7.59
CA GLY A 19 28.54 30.25 -8.19
C GLY A 19 28.31 28.91 -7.52
N SER A 20 27.25 28.84 -6.71
CA SER A 20 26.93 27.66 -5.92
C SER A 20 26.55 26.55 -6.91
N ARG A 21 27.20 25.39 -6.78
CA ARG A 21 26.86 24.19 -7.56
C ARG A 21 25.56 23.53 -7.04
N LEU A 22 25.01 24.05 -5.95
CA LEU A 22 23.78 23.61 -5.29
C LEU A 22 22.54 23.61 -6.21
N PRO A 23 22.23 24.67 -6.98
CA PRO A 23 21.14 24.66 -7.95
C PRO A 23 21.28 23.56 -9.03
N ILE A 24 22.52 23.28 -9.47
CA ILE A 24 22.78 22.24 -10.49
C ILE A 24 22.52 20.85 -9.92
N VAL A 25 22.94 20.59 -8.68
CA VAL A 25 22.72 19.31 -8.00
C VAL A 25 21.23 19.07 -7.71
N ILE A 26 20.49 20.11 -7.32
CA ILE A 26 19.04 20.02 -7.08
C ILE A 26 18.28 19.72 -8.37
N LEU A 27 18.64 20.34 -9.51
CA LEU A 27 18.04 20.07 -10.81
C LEU A 27 18.33 18.64 -11.30
N PHE A 28 19.55 18.14 -11.10
CA PHE A 28 19.90 16.75 -11.41
C PHE A 28 19.12 15.77 -10.53
N PHE A 29 18.99 16.06 -9.24
CA PHE A 29 18.24 15.23 -8.31
C PHE A 29 16.74 15.18 -8.66
N PHE A 30 16.13 16.32 -8.97
CA PHE A 30 14.73 16.39 -9.39
C PHE A 30 14.49 15.73 -10.76
N SER A 31 15.44 15.83 -11.69
CA SER A 31 15.37 15.18 -13.02
C SER A 31 15.37 13.64 -12.93
N ILE A 32 16.19 13.08 -12.04
CA ILE A 32 16.25 11.64 -11.82
C ILE A 32 15.01 11.16 -11.03
N LEU A 33 14.56 11.95 -10.05
CA LEU A 33 13.41 11.60 -9.23
C LEU A 33 12.09 11.61 -10.02
N THR A 34 11.90 12.54 -10.97
CA THR A 34 10.70 12.57 -11.81
C THR A 34 10.63 11.38 -12.77
N LEU A 35 11.76 10.95 -13.34
CA LEU A 35 11.84 9.73 -14.16
C LEU A 35 11.55 8.46 -13.34
N LEU A 36 12.03 8.39 -12.09
CA LEU A 36 11.74 7.28 -11.18
C LEU A 36 10.25 7.22 -10.80
N VAL A 37 9.65 8.38 -10.50
CA VAL A 37 8.21 8.48 -10.19
C VAL A 37 7.36 8.13 -11.41
N PHE A 38 7.79 8.49 -12.62
CA PHE A 38 7.10 8.15 -13.86
C PHE A 38 7.08 6.63 -14.12
N PHE A 39 8.07 5.89 -13.64
CA PHE A 39 8.16 4.43 -13.86
C PHE A 39 7.31 3.61 -12.88
N VAL A 40 7.05 4.12 -11.67
CA VAL A 40 6.26 3.41 -10.62
C VAL A 40 4.75 3.40 -10.91
N GLY A 41 4.29 4.09 -11.96
CA GLY A 41 2.86 4.25 -12.26
C GLY A 41 2.38 3.86 -13.65
N GLN A 42 3.24 3.29 -14.52
CA GLN A 42 2.80 2.92 -15.87
C GLN A 42 1.94 1.65 -15.84
N GLY A 43 0.65 1.82 -16.15
CA GLY A 43 -0.29 0.71 -16.33
C GLY A 43 -0.06 0.01 -17.67
N LEU A 44 0.01 -1.32 -17.65
CA LEU A 44 0.02 -2.15 -18.85
C LEU A 44 -1.39 -2.22 -19.45
N TYR A 45 -1.53 -1.94 -20.74
CA TYR A 45 -2.80 -2.13 -21.46
C TYR A 45 -2.94 -3.57 -21.94
N ILE A 46 -3.99 -4.25 -21.49
CA ILE A 46 -4.35 -5.60 -21.90
C ILE A 46 -5.80 -5.56 -22.40
N SER A 47 -6.08 -6.23 -23.52
CA SER A 47 -7.46 -6.42 -23.99
C SER A 47 -8.15 -7.49 -23.14
N ILE A 48 -9.28 -7.12 -22.53
CA ILE A 48 -10.04 -7.98 -21.63
C ILE A 48 -11.42 -8.22 -22.24
N ARG A 49 -11.94 -9.45 -22.10
CA ARG A 49 -13.32 -9.76 -22.49
C ARG A 49 -14.30 -9.08 -21.54
N ARG A 50 -15.42 -8.59 -22.09
CA ARG A 50 -16.49 -7.96 -21.30
C ARG A 50 -17.34 -9.03 -20.58
N CYS A 51 -18.18 -8.59 -19.63
CA CYS A 51 -19.05 -9.45 -18.82
C CYS A 51 -20.24 -10.07 -19.60
N ILE A 52 -20.22 -10.05 -20.93
CA ILE A 52 -21.33 -10.54 -21.76
C ILE A 52 -21.08 -12.01 -22.09
N VAL A 53 -22.10 -12.85 -21.88
CA VAL A 53 -22.05 -14.26 -22.20
C VAL A 53 -22.31 -14.45 -23.70
N SER A 54 -21.33 -15.00 -24.41
CA SER A 54 -21.39 -15.32 -25.84
C SER A 54 -20.86 -16.73 -26.07
N GLN A 55 -21.12 -17.30 -27.26
CA GLN A 55 -20.64 -18.62 -27.66
C GLN A 55 -19.10 -18.71 -27.75
N ASP A 56 -18.41 -17.58 -27.81
CA ASP A 56 -16.94 -17.51 -27.88
C ASP A 56 -16.22 -17.80 -26.55
N LEU A 57 -16.96 -18.09 -25.47
CA LEU A 57 -16.41 -18.39 -24.15
C LEU A 57 -16.07 -19.88 -24.02
N SER A 58 -14.82 -20.18 -23.64
CA SER A 58 -14.39 -21.57 -23.44
C SER A 58 -14.85 -22.16 -22.11
N VAL A 59 -14.90 -21.37 -21.03
CA VAL A 59 -15.23 -21.82 -19.68
C VAL A 59 -15.98 -20.73 -18.92
N LEU A 60 -16.98 -21.12 -18.12
CA LEU A 60 -17.69 -20.25 -17.18
C LEU A 60 -17.47 -20.74 -15.75
N ASN A 61 -17.10 -19.81 -14.85
CA ASN A 61 -16.99 -20.09 -13.43
C ASN A 61 -18.28 -19.68 -12.74
N LEU A 62 -19.03 -20.67 -12.25
CA LEU A 62 -20.31 -20.47 -11.55
C LEU A 62 -20.15 -20.71 -10.05
N VAL A 63 -20.96 -20.02 -9.25
CA VAL A 63 -21.01 -20.19 -7.79
C VAL A 63 -22.45 -20.51 -7.37
N ILE A 64 -22.62 -21.57 -6.59
CA ILE A 64 -23.93 -21.98 -6.09
C ILE A 64 -24.29 -21.14 -4.86
N VAL A 65 -25.45 -20.48 -4.91
CA VAL A 65 -25.97 -19.66 -3.80
C VAL A 65 -27.02 -20.42 -2.99
N LYS A 66 -27.82 -21.27 -3.64
CA LYS A 66 -28.86 -22.09 -3.01
C LYS A 66 -28.72 -23.53 -3.48
N LYS A 67 -28.80 -24.50 -2.55
CA LYS A 67 -28.86 -25.92 -2.90
C LYS A 67 -30.22 -26.26 -3.49
N GLY A 68 -30.24 -27.11 -4.52
CA GLY A 68 -31.46 -27.65 -5.11
C GLY A 68 -31.98 -28.87 -4.35
N GLU A 69 -32.95 -29.58 -4.92
CA GLU A 69 -33.56 -30.78 -4.31
C GLU A 69 -32.62 -31.98 -4.29
N ASN A 70 -31.75 -32.11 -5.30
CA ASN A 70 -30.80 -33.21 -5.42
C ASN A 70 -29.38 -32.74 -5.11
N ASP A 71 -28.63 -33.58 -4.40
CA ASP A 71 -27.20 -33.37 -4.17
C ASP A 71 -26.39 -33.69 -5.43
N LEU A 72 -25.29 -32.95 -5.59
CA LEU A 72 -24.35 -33.05 -6.72
C LEU A 72 -23.07 -33.74 -6.27
N THR A 73 -22.80 -34.89 -6.88
CA THR A 73 -21.61 -35.69 -6.56
C THR A 73 -20.31 -34.92 -6.78
N GLY A 74 -19.46 -34.87 -5.76
CA GLY A 74 -18.16 -34.20 -5.80
C GLY A 74 -18.18 -32.68 -5.54
N LEU A 75 -19.35 -32.07 -5.35
CA LEU A 75 -19.46 -30.66 -4.98
C LEU A 75 -20.16 -30.46 -3.64
N THR A 76 -21.34 -31.05 -3.46
CA THR A 76 -22.11 -30.93 -2.20
C THR A 76 -21.77 -32.00 -1.19
N ASP A 77 -21.25 -33.14 -1.63
CA ASP A 77 -21.00 -34.30 -0.77
C ASP A 77 -19.76 -34.15 0.12
N THR A 78 -18.80 -33.33 -0.32
CA THR A 78 -17.53 -33.15 0.38
C THR A 78 -17.49 -31.80 1.09
N GLU A 79 -17.34 -31.82 2.40
CA GLU A 79 -17.10 -30.62 3.18
C GLU A 79 -15.61 -30.31 3.25
N LYS A 80 -15.19 -29.16 2.69
CA LYS A 80 -13.81 -28.70 2.77
C LYS A 80 -13.61 -27.81 4.00
N PRO A 81 -12.71 -28.17 4.94
CA PRO A 81 -12.46 -27.33 6.11
C PRO A 81 -11.76 -26.02 5.72
N ARG A 82 -11.92 -25.01 6.58
CA ARG A 82 -11.21 -23.73 6.40
C ARG A 82 -9.73 -23.92 6.71
N MET A 83 -8.87 -23.53 5.78
CA MET A 83 -7.41 -23.69 5.91
C MET A 83 -6.79 -22.82 7.01
N ARG A 84 -7.36 -21.65 7.30
CA ARG A 84 -6.80 -20.71 8.27
C ARG A 84 -7.89 -20.13 9.16
N GLY A 85 -7.59 -20.08 10.46
CA GLY A 85 -8.38 -19.33 11.42
C GLY A 85 -8.14 -17.81 11.32
N PRO A 86 -9.02 -17.00 11.92
CA PRO A 86 -8.81 -15.56 12.01
C PRO A 86 -7.57 -15.23 12.85
N LYS A 87 -6.65 -14.42 12.32
CA LYS A 87 -5.45 -13.96 13.06
C LYS A 87 -5.73 -12.84 14.07
N ARG A 88 -6.78 -12.04 13.85
CA ARG A 88 -7.07 -10.84 14.66
C ARG A 88 -7.93 -11.17 15.88
N ALA A 89 -7.56 -10.66 17.05
CA ALA A 89 -8.25 -10.90 18.31
C ALA A 89 -9.76 -10.60 18.26
N SER A 90 -10.17 -9.49 17.64
CA SER A 90 -11.59 -9.13 17.51
C SER A 90 -12.40 -10.13 16.69
N LYS A 91 -11.80 -10.77 15.67
CA LYS A 91 -12.46 -11.80 14.86
C LYS A 91 -12.49 -13.15 15.59
N ILE A 92 -11.46 -13.46 16.37
CA ILE A 92 -11.42 -14.69 17.19
C ILE A 92 -12.50 -14.61 18.28
N ARG A 93 -12.63 -13.47 18.98
CA ARG A 93 -13.69 -13.24 19.97
C ARG A 93 -15.09 -13.42 19.40
N LYS A 94 -15.34 -12.95 18.17
CA LYS A 94 -16.63 -13.15 17.47
C LYS A 94 -16.89 -14.60 17.08
N LEU A 95 -15.84 -15.35 16.71
CA LEU A 95 -15.99 -16.74 16.27
C LEU A 95 -16.30 -17.65 17.46
N PHE A 96 -15.64 -17.42 18.59
CA PHE A 96 -15.79 -18.20 19.81
C PHE A 96 -16.74 -17.56 20.85
N ASN A 97 -17.46 -16.48 20.49
CA ASN A 97 -18.35 -15.72 21.37
C ASN A 97 -17.73 -15.33 22.73
N LEU A 98 -16.47 -14.92 22.72
CA LEU A 98 -15.71 -14.54 23.92
C LEU A 98 -15.96 -13.08 24.30
N SER A 99 -15.85 -12.78 25.59
CA SER A 99 -15.86 -11.42 26.11
C SER A 99 -14.50 -10.73 25.89
N LYS A 100 -14.39 -9.45 26.26
CA LYS A 100 -13.12 -8.70 26.13
C LYS A 100 -12.10 -9.13 27.20
N GLU A 101 -12.58 -9.63 28.33
CA GLU A 101 -11.79 -10.06 29.49
C GLU A 101 -11.06 -11.38 29.20
N ASP A 102 -11.60 -12.21 28.30
CA ASP A 102 -11.06 -13.53 28.00
C ASP A 102 -9.77 -13.45 27.16
N ASP A 103 -8.78 -14.26 27.54
CA ASP A 103 -7.53 -14.37 26.80
C ASP A 103 -7.72 -15.19 25.52
N VAL A 104 -7.47 -14.53 24.40
CA VAL A 104 -7.67 -15.04 23.05
C VAL A 104 -6.60 -16.06 22.66
N ARG A 105 -5.41 -16.03 23.28
CA ARG A 105 -4.26 -16.87 22.90
C ARG A 105 -4.53 -18.36 23.09
N LYS A 106 -5.37 -18.72 24.06
CA LYS A 106 -5.76 -20.10 24.36
C LYS A 106 -6.60 -20.75 23.25
N TYR A 107 -7.22 -19.93 22.40
CA TYR A 107 -8.15 -20.35 21.34
C TYR A 107 -7.51 -20.32 19.94
N VAL A 108 -6.22 -20.00 19.86
CA VAL A 108 -5.45 -20.01 18.63
C VAL A 108 -4.53 -21.23 18.69
N TYR A 109 -4.90 -22.28 17.95
CA TYR A 109 -4.04 -23.43 17.66
C TYR A 109 -2.98 -23.07 16.62
#